data_AF-A0AAD7H8X1-F1
#
_entry.id   AF-A0AAD7H8X1-F1
#
_cell.length_a   1.000
_cell.length_b   1.000
_cell.length_c   1.000
_cell.angle_alpha   90.00
_cell.angle_beta   90.00
_cell.angle_gamma   90.00
#
_symmetry.space_group_name_H-M   'P 1'
#
loop_
_entity.id
_entity.type
_entity.pdbx_description
1 polymer ?
#
loop_
_entity_poly.entity_id
_entity_poly.type
_entity_poly.pdbx_seq_one_letter_code
_entity_poly.pdbx_strand_id
1 'polypeptide(L)'
;MAAAHLVCFQTYSYSRHFVSTCVRVCGYESTPRGIDAEGHVAAVAHCPVGVDVDAERVGWNILRPGVQPKLDVLHVLYRGEKISVGVVHTGGRRGRVISFEA
;
A
#
# COMPACT_ATOMS: atom_id res chain seq x y z
N MET A 1 -10.91 -12.23 12.98
CA MET A 1 -11.07 -11.88 11.54
C MET A 1 -12.21 -12.65 10.87
N ALA A 2 -12.46 -13.91 11.22
CA ALA A 2 -13.53 -14.73 10.64
C ALA A 2 -14.98 -14.29 10.98
N ALA A 3 -15.16 -13.41 11.98
CA ALA A 3 -16.47 -12.81 12.29
C ALA A 3 -16.90 -11.68 11.32
N ALA A 4 -16.07 -11.35 10.32
CA ALA A 4 -16.43 -10.36 9.31
C ALA A 4 -17.26 -11.01 8.19
N HIS A 5 -18.20 -10.26 7.62
CA HIS A 5 -18.97 -10.71 6.44
C HIS A 5 -18.14 -10.62 5.15
N LEU A 6 -17.15 -9.73 5.13
CA LEU A 6 -16.25 -9.50 3.99
C LEU A 6 -14.83 -9.27 4.48
N VAL A 7 -13.87 -10.01 3.91
CA VAL A 7 -12.44 -9.84 4.13
C VAL A 7 -11.78 -9.52 2.79
N CYS A 8 -11.19 -8.33 2.68
CA CYS A 8 -10.54 -7.86 1.46
C CYS A 8 -9.02 -7.84 1.62
N PHE A 9 -8.31 -8.35 0.62
CA PHE A 9 -6.85 -8.31 0.54
C PHE A 9 -6.36 -7.43 -0.60
N GLN A 10 -5.17 -6.85 -0.45
CA GLN A 10 -4.53 -6.07 -1.51
C GLN A 10 -4.16 -6.91 -2.73
N THR A 11 -3.80 -8.19 -2.51
CA THR A 11 -3.38 -9.12 -3.55
C THR A 11 -4.12 -10.45 -3.43
N TYR A 12 -4.30 -11.13 -4.57
CA TYR A 12 -4.91 -12.45 -4.63
C TYR A 12 -4.10 -13.52 -3.85
N SER A 13 -2.77 -13.40 -3.81
CA SER A 13 -1.94 -14.35 -3.07
C SER A 13 -2.24 -14.32 -1.57
N TYR A 14 -2.44 -13.13 -0.99
CA TYR A 14 -2.78 -13.02 0.43
C TYR A 14 -4.17 -13.58 0.76
N SER A 15 -5.15 -13.42 -0.14
CA SER A 15 -6.47 -14.02 0.08
C SER A 15 -6.41 -15.55 0.06
N ARG A 16 -5.60 -16.15 -0.82
CA ARG A 16 -5.38 -17.60 -0.86
C ARG A 16 -4.69 -18.12 0.40
N HIS A 17 -3.66 -17.41 0.89
CA HIS A 17 -2.99 -17.77 2.14
C HIS A 17 -3.91 -17.68 3.36
N PHE A 18 -4.79 -16.68 3.38
CA PHE A 18 -5.79 -16.55 4.43
C PHE A 18 -6.79 -17.72 4.42
N VAL A 19 -7.37 -18.04 3.25
CA VAL A 19 -8.28 -19.20 3.10
C VAL A 19 -7.59 -20.50 3.51
N SER A 20 -6.36 -20.73 3.07
CA SER A 20 -5.60 -21.93 3.45
C SER A 20 -5.34 -22.02 4.95
N THR A 21 -5.10 -20.89 5.62
CA THR A 21 -4.89 -20.85 7.07
C THR A 21 -6.20 -21.13 7.82
N CYS A 22 -7.32 -20.55 7.36
CA CYS A 22 -8.64 -20.79 7.95
C CYS A 22 -9.07 -22.26 7.87
N VAL A 23 -8.79 -22.93 6.74
CA VAL A 23 -9.09 -24.37 6.59
C VAL A 23 -8.18 -25.23 7.46
N ARG A 24 -6.86 -24.97 7.44
CA ARG A 24 -5.87 -25.84 8.12
C ARG A 24 -5.77 -25.63 9.63
N VAL A 25 -5.94 -24.40 10.10
CA VAL A 25 -5.71 -24.03 11.51
C VAL A 25 -7.03 -23.94 12.26
N CYS A 26 -8.05 -23.31 11.67
CA CYS A 26 -9.35 -23.12 12.32
C CYS A 26 -10.36 -24.23 12.00
N GLY A 27 -10.06 -25.10 11.02
CA GLY A 27 -10.97 -26.19 10.62
C GLY A 27 -12.21 -25.73 9.86
N TYR A 28 -12.22 -24.50 9.33
CA TYR A 28 -13.35 -23.94 8.59
C TYR A 28 -13.45 -24.52 7.18
N GLU A 29 -14.66 -24.62 6.64
CA GLU A 29 -14.86 -25.08 5.27
C GLU A 29 -14.73 -23.93 4.27
N SER A 30 -14.08 -24.18 3.13
CA SER A 30 -14.02 -23.21 2.03
C SER A 30 -15.13 -23.50 1.03
N THR A 31 -15.99 -22.51 0.78
CA THR A 31 -17.04 -22.57 -0.26
C THR A 31 -16.68 -21.66 -1.44
N PRO A 32 -17.29 -21.83 -2.63
CA PRO A 32 -17.11 -20.90 -3.74
C PRO A 32 -17.49 -19.44 -3.42
N ARG A 33 -18.27 -19.22 -2.36
CA ARG A 33 -18.71 -17.90 -1.88
C ARG A 33 -17.78 -17.29 -0.82
N GLY A 34 -16.89 -18.07 -0.20
CA GLY A 34 -16.06 -17.61 0.91
C GLY A 34 -15.66 -18.72 1.88
N ILE A 35 -15.44 -18.37 3.14
CA ILE A 35 -15.13 -19.31 4.22
C ILE A 35 -16.37 -19.45 5.11
N ASP A 36 -16.79 -20.68 5.38
CA ASP A 36 -17.85 -20.99 6.35
C ASP A 36 -17.23 -21.21 7.73
N ALA A 37 -17.45 -20.26 8.63
CA ALA A 37 -17.08 -20.34 10.02
C ALA A 37 -18.34 -20.57 10.86
N GLU A 38 -18.62 -21.83 11.18
CA GLU A 38 -19.70 -22.23 12.10
C GLU A 38 -21.08 -21.68 11.71
N GLY A 39 -21.41 -21.70 10.41
CA GLY A 39 -22.69 -21.21 9.87
C GLY A 39 -22.66 -19.74 9.44
N HIS A 40 -21.52 -19.06 9.60
CA HIS A 40 -21.29 -17.71 9.10
C HIS A 40 -20.39 -17.73 7.87
N VAL A 41 -20.92 -17.27 6.72
CA VAL A 41 -20.16 -17.18 5.47
C VAL A 41 -19.44 -15.84 5.39
N ALA A 42 -18.12 -15.88 5.55
CA ALA A 42 -17.23 -14.74 5.33
C ALA A 42 -16.76 -14.71 3.86
N ALA A 43 -17.23 -13.74 3.08
CA ALA A 43 -16.77 -13.54 1.71
C ALA A 43 -15.31 -13.06 1.71
N VAL A 44 -14.49 -13.61 0.81
CA VAL A 44 -13.09 -13.19 0.65
C VAL A 44 -12.93 -12.57 -0.73
N ALA A 45 -12.55 -11.29 -0.77
CA ALA A 45 -12.30 -10.55 -1.99
C ALA A 45 -10.88 -10.00 -2.02
N HIS A 46 -10.46 -9.52 -3.19
CA HIS A 46 -9.24 -8.74 -3.32
C HIS A 46 -9.58 -7.38 -3.93
N CYS A 47 -9.11 -6.32 -3.29
CA CYS A 47 -9.32 -4.96 -3.73
C CYS A 47 -8.03 -4.19 -3.45
N PRO A 48 -7.21 -3.92 -4.48
CA PRO A 48 -6.05 -3.07 -4.31
C PRO A 48 -6.51 -1.66 -3.93
N VAL A 49 -5.85 -1.05 -2.95
CA VAL A 49 -6.09 0.35 -2.62
C VAL A 49 -5.59 1.21 -3.77
N GLY A 50 -6.46 2.05 -4.31
CA GLY A 50 -6.10 3.10 -5.25
C GLY A 50 -5.59 4.34 -4.51
N VAL A 51 -4.65 5.05 -5.12
CA VAL A 51 -4.35 6.44 -4.76
C VAL A 51 -5.23 7.34 -5.62
N ASP A 52 -5.77 8.41 -5.04
CA ASP A 52 -6.46 9.46 -5.79
C ASP A 52 -5.46 10.16 -6.73
N VAL A 53 -5.58 9.88 -8.03
CA VAL A 53 -4.72 10.42 -9.08
C VAL A 53 -5.42 11.52 -9.87
N ASP A 54 -6.42 12.19 -9.28
CA ASP A 54 -7.07 13.34 -9.90
C ASP A 54 -6.03 14.35 -10.40
N ALA A 55 -6.01 14.52 -11.73
CA ALA A 55 -4.95 15.24 -12.42
C ALA A 55 -4.95 16.73 -12.05
N GLU A 56 -6.12 17.32 -11.79
CA GLU A 56 -6.24 18.71 -11.37
C GLU A 56 -5.65 18.89 -9.97
N ARG A 57 -5.98 17.96 -9.05
CA ARG A 57 -5.47 17.98 -7.67
C ARG A 57 -3.97 17.77 -7.62
N VAL A 58 -3.44 16.84 -8.41
CA VAL A 58 -1.99 16.61 -8.53
C VAL A 58 -1.29 17.83 -9.12
N GLY A 59 -1.82 18.40 -10.20
CA GLY A 59 -1.28 19.60 -10.84
C GLY A 59 -1.22 20.80 -9.90
N TRP A 60 -2.31 21.07 -9.17
CA TRP A 60 -2.35 22.15 -8.17
C TRP A 60 -1.31 21.95 -7.05
N ASN A 61 -1.12 20.72 -6.59
CA ASN A 61 -0.16 20.43 -5.52
C ASN A 61 1.29 20.65 -5.94
N ILE A 62 1.63 20.38 -7.20
CA ILE A 62 2.98 20.62 -7.75
C ILE A 62 3.23 22.13 -7.91
N LEU A 63 2.21 22.89 -8.32
CA LEU A 63 2.30 24.34 -8.53
C LEU A 63 2.23 25.18 -7.25
N ARG A 64 2.19 24.55 -6.07
CA ARG A 64 2.16 25.29 -4.81
C ARG A 64 3.40 26.19 -4.70
N PRO A 65 3.24 27.44 -4.22
CA PRO A 65 4.31 28.44 -4.23
C PRO A 65 5.56 28.08 -3.40
N GLY A 66 5.48 27.07 -2.53
CA GLY A 66 6.62 26.56 -1.75
C GLY A 66 7.37 25.37 -2.37
N VAL A 67 6.94 24.87 -3.54
CA VAL A 67 7.54 23.69 -4.20
C VAL A 67 8.66 24.10 -5.15
N GLN A 68 8.41 25.05 -6.05
CA GLN A 68 9.40 25.50 -7.03
C GLN A 68 10.72 26.00 -6.39
N PRO A 69 10.69 26.84 -5.33
CA PRO A 69 11.94 27.30 -4.70
C PRO A 69 12.76 26.15 -4.08
N LYS A 70 12.10 25.07 -3.63
CA LYS A 70 12.80 23.90 -3.08
C LYS A 70 13.43 23.05 -4.18
N LEU A 71 12.79 22.97 -5.34
CA LEU A 71 13.35 22.30 -6.52
C LEU A 71 14.60 23.03 -7.02
N ASP A 72 14.56 24.36 -7.09
CA ASP A 72 15.70 25.16 -7.54
C ASP A 72 16.92 24.96 -6.61
N VAL A 73 16.69 24.93 -5.29
CA VAL A 73 17.75 24.63 -4.31
C VAL A 73 18.33 23.24 -4.51
N LEU A 74 17.48 22.21 -4.74
CA LEU A 74 17.95 20.85 -5.00
C LEU A 74 18.76 20.75 -6.31
N HIS A 75 18.35 21.48 -7.35
CA HIS A 75 19.08 21.55 -8.62
C HIS A 75 20.46 22.19 -8.50
N VAL A 76 20.60 23.21 -7.64
CA VAL A 76 21.90 23.83 -7.36
C VAL A 76 22.79 22.91 -6.53
N LEU A 77 22.23 22.26 -5.51
CA LEU A 77 22.99 21.41 -4.58
C LEU A 77 23.53 20.13 -5.23
N TYR A 78 22.80 19.53 -6.18
CA TYR A 78 23.17 18.26 -6.83
C TYR A 78 23.44 18.42 -8.33
N ARG A 79 24.04 19.55 -8.73
CA ARG A 79 24.33 19.84 -10.14
C ARG A 79 25.29 18.78 -10.71
N GLY A 80 24.80 18.02 -11.69
CA GLY A 80 25.59 17.01 -12.41
C GLY A 80 25.42 15.58 -11.88
N GLU A 81 24.65 15.38 -10.82
CA GLU A 81 24.37 14.05 -10.25
C GLU A 81 22.90 13.64 -10.48
N LYS A 82 22.65 12.33 -10.53
CA LYS A 82 21.28 11.79 -10.59
C LYS A 82 20.76 11.59 -9.18
N ILE A 83 19.57 12.12 -8.90
CA ILE A 83 18.95 12.01 -7.57
C ILE A 83 17.88 10.93 -7.60
N SER A 84 18.00 9.92 -6.73
CA SER A 84 16.94 8.95 -6.46
C SER A 84 16.24 9.28 -5.14
N VAL A 85 14.93 9.55 -5.19
CA VAL A 85 14.14 9.92 -4.01
C VAL A 85 13.19 8.78 -3.64
N GLY A 86 13.46 8.12 -2.51
CA GLY A 86 12.57 7.17 -1.88
C GLY A 86 11.92 7.77 -0.64
N VAL A 87 10.58 7.81 -0.59
CA VAL A 87 9.84 8.21 0.62
C VAL A 87 9.35 6.96 1.32
N VAL A 88 9.94 6.64 2.47
CA VAL A 88 9.57 5.49 3.28
C VAL A 88 9.17 5.93 4.69
N HIS A 89 8.11 5.33 5.22
CA HIS A 89 7.75 5.52 6.61
C HIS A 89 8.77 4.81 7.52
N THR A 90 9.46 5.58 8.35
CA THR A 90 10.44 5.05 9.30
C THR A 90 9.71 4.76 10.62
N GLY A 91 9.12 3.57 10.71
CA GLY A 91 8.54 3.08 11.95
C GLY A 91 9.62 2.93 13.03
N GLY A 92 9.83 3.95 13.84
CA GLY A 92 10.54 3.86 15.14
C GLY A 92 12.06 3.65 15.14
N ARG A 93 12.76 3.53 14.01
CA ARG A 93 14.24 3.56 13.97
C ARG A 93 14.72 4.53 12.91
N ARG A 94 15.57 5.47 13.36
CA ARG A 94 16.11 6.63 12.64
C ARG A 94 16.49 6.30 11.18
N GLY A 95 16.10 7.22 10.29
CA GLY A 95 16.80 7.45 9.03
C GLY A 95 15.84 7.65 7.86
N ARG A 96 15.55 8.90 7.50
CA ARG A 96 15.12 9.24 6.14
C ARG A 96 16.20 8.71 5.20
N VAL A 97 15.97 7.56 4.56
CA VAL A 97 16.90 7.04 3.57
C VAL A 97 16.58 7.74 2.25
N ILE A 98 17.19 8.90 2.06
CA ILE A 98 17.47 9.40 0.72
C ILE A 98 18.74 8.64 0.32
N SER A 99 18.57 7.52 -0.40
CA SER A 99 19.73 6.81 -0.94
C SER A 99 20.28 7.62 -2.12
N PHE A 100 21.53 8.05 -1.98
CA PHE A 100 22.31 8.64 -3.07
C PHE A 100 23.16 7.51 -3.66
N GLU A 101 22.86 7.09 -4.88
CA GLU A 101 23.76 6.24 -5.68
C GLU A 101 24.21 7.05 -6.90
N ALA A 102 25.53 7.15 -7.07
CA ALA A 102 26.21 7.87 -8.15
C ALA A 102 26.37 6.98 -9.39
#